data_AF-A0A833VY78-F1
#
_entry.id   AF-A0A833VY78-F1
#
_cell.length_a   1.000
_cell.length_b   1.000
_cell.length_c   1.000
_cell.angle_alpha   90.00
_cell.angle_beta   90.00
_cell.angle_gamma   90.00
#
_symmetry.space_group_name_H-M   'P 1'
#
loop_
_entity.id
_entity.type
_entity.pdbx_description
1 polymer ?
#
loop_
_entity_poly.entity_id
_entity_poly.type
_entity_poly.pdbx_seq_one_letter_code
_entity_poly.pdbx_strand_id
1 'polypeptide(L)'
;MDRLLRHGPGPAILYQVDCQVSPTSHVQVLPSEDLLDRPEFDAREFINRNFPDEQSLGDIGDFVSRLRGRMKELDDSLSQASQDQSLAAHQALLDLKEAKTASQQLSTRSTISELDYAKRHLQTTLTALKRLHMLVNAVDQLEFMSSQRRTWRTDLCRLSV
;
A
#
# COMPACT_ATOMS: atom_id res chain seq x y z
N MET A 1 -16.70 -35.81 -16.28
CA MET A 1 -17.74 -35.38 -15.34
C MET A 1 -17.81 -36.44 -14.25
N ASP A 2 -17.52 -36.24 -12.96
CA ASP A 2 -17.31 -35.02 -12.18
C ASP A 2 -16.43 -35.34 -10.96
N ARG A 3 -15.53 -34.41 -10.64
CA ARG A 3 -14.62 -34.43 -9.49
C ARG A 3 -15.33 -33.81 -8.29
N LEU A 4 -15.53 -34.55 -7.20
CA LEU A 4 -15.82 -33.94 -5.90
C LEU A 4 -15.11 -34.66 -4.74
N LEU A 5 -14.23 -33.89 -4.10
CA LEU A 5 -13.91 -33.82 -2.66
C LEU A 5 -13.50 -35.09 -1.91
N ARG A 6 -12.18 -35.25 -1.74
CA ARG A 6 -11.61 -35.33 -0.39
C ARG A 6 -10.37 -34.45 -0.29
N HIS A 7 -10.59 -33.28 0.33
CA HIS A 7 -9.55 -32.39 0.84
C HIS A 7 -8.73 -33.14 1.90
N GLY A 8 -7.52 -33.57 1.56
CA GLY A 8 -6.48 -33.84 2.55
C GLY A 8 -6.03 -32.52 3.18
N PRO A 9 -5.50 -32.55 4.42
CA PRO A 9 -5.00 -31.34 5.07
C PRO A 9 -3.89 -30.78 4.20
N GLY A 10 -4.09 -29.53 3.75
CA GLY A 10 -3.12 -28.84 2.91
C GLY A 10 -1.76 -28.81 3.58
N PRO A 11 -0.66 -28.84 2.81
CA PRO A 11 0.67 -28.73 3.37
C PRO A 11 0.75 -27.46 4.19
N ALA A 12 1.24 -27.61 5.43
CA ALA A 12 1.59 -26.50 6.29
C ALA A 12 2.45 -25.54 5.47
N ILE A 13 1.93 -24.34 5.20
CA ILE A 13 2.73 -23.27 4.64
C ILE A 13 3.65 -22.83 5.77
N LEU A 14 4.83 -23.46 5.79
CA LEU A 14 6.00 -22.92 6.45
C LEU A 14 6.15 -21.53 5.85
N TYR A 15 5.84 -20.49 6.63
CA TYR A 15 6.26 -19.14 6.30
C TYR A 15 7.79 -19.15 6.39
N GLN A 16 8.42 -19.58 5.31
CA GLN A 16 9.81 -19.31 5.04
C GLN A 16 9.90 -17.80 4.93
N VAL A 17 10.38 -17.15 5.99
CA VAL A 17 10.93 -15.82 5.84
C VAL A 17 12.16 -16.03 4.98
N ASP A 18 11.99 -15.90 3.66
CA ASP A 18 13.10 -15.85 2.73
C ASP A 18 13.87 -14.57 3.06
N CYS A 19 14.86 -14.70 3.94
CA CYS A 19 15.97 -13.78 3.98
C CYS A 19 16.60 -13.84 2.59
N GLN A 20 16.22 -12.90 1.73
CA GLN A 20 16.94 -12.67 0.48
C GLN A 20 18.33 -12.16 0.85
N VAL A 21 19.24 -13.08 1.13
CA VAL A 21 20.67 -12.83 1.08
C VAL A 21 20.99 -12.69 -0.40
N SER A 22 21.06 -11.43 -0.83
CA SER A 22 21.54 -11.07 -2.15
C SER A 22 22.92 -11.72 -2.38
N PRO A 23 23.15 -12.42 -3.51
CA PRO A 23 24.46 -12.98 -3.81
C PRO A 23 25.35 -11.87 -4.36
N THR A 24 25.79 -10.98 -3.47
CA THR A 24 26.98 -10.16 -3.70
C THR A 24 28.02 -10.61 -2.69
N SER A 25 28.81 -11.56 -3.18
CA SER A 25 30.14 -11.89 -2.69
C SER A 25 30.99 -10.62 -2.59
N HIS A 26 31.00 -10.04 -1.40
CA HIS A 26 32.18 -9.43 -0.79
C HIS A 26 31.79 -9.19 0.68
N VAL A 27 32.14 -10.13 1.57
CA VAL A 27 32.63 -9.68 2.87
C VAL A 27 33.89 -8.92 2.48
N GLN A 28 33.76 -7.61 2.27
CA GLN A 28 34.91 -6.75 2.25
C GLN A 28 35.42 -6.78 3.69
N VAL A 29 36.19 -7.83 3.99
CA VAL A 29 37.15 -7.81 5.09
C VAL A 29 37.89 -6.53 4.82
N LEU A 30 37.67 -5.53 5.68
CA LEU A 30 38.41 -4.28 5.60
C LEU A 30 39.87 -4.69 5.45
N PRO A 31 40.62 -4.20 4.46
CA PRO A 31 42.06 -4.43 4.45
C PRO A 31 42.53 -3.91 5.81
N SER A 32 43.00 -4.81 6.67
CA SER A 32 43.46 -4.41 7.99
C SER A 32 44.76 -3.67 7.76
N GLU A 33 44.67 -2.35 7.62
CA GLU A 33 45.80 -1.44 7.80
C GLU A 33 46.18 -1.36 9.29
N ASP A 34 45.99 -2.47 10.02
CA ASP A 34 46.29 -2.55 11.42
C ASP A 34 47.80 -2.76 11.54
N LEU A 35 48.44 -1.86 12.28
CA LEU A 35 49.91 -1.86 12.42
C LEU A 35 50.43 -3.17 13.03
N LEU A 36 49.53 -3.92 13.69
CA LEU A 36 49.77 -5.22 14.33
C LEU A 36 49.92 -6.38 13.32
N ASP A 37 49.44 -6.22 12.08
CA ASP A 37 49.43 -7.29 11.07
C ASP A 37 50.67 -7.29 10.15
N ARG A 38 51.60 -6.33 10.34
CA ARG A 38 52.80 -6.20 9.50
C ARG A 38 53.85 -7.26 9.86
N PRO A 39 54.50 -7.89 8.87
CA PRO A 39 55.52 -8.91 9.13
C PRO A 39 56.76 -8.36 9.87
N GLU A 40 56.98 -7.04 9.83
CA GLU A 40 58.04 -6.36 10.60
C GLU A 40 57.59 -5.84 11.98
N PHE A 41 56.39 -6.17 12.45
CA PHE A 41 55.89 -5.67 13.74
C PHE A 41 56.64 -6.31 14.92
N ASP A 42 57.52 -5.54 15.56
CA ASP A 42 58.13 -5.93 16.83
C ASP A 42 57.25 -5.48 18.02
N ALA A 43 56.52 -6.45 18.57
CA ALA A 43 55.67 -6.24 19.73
C ALA A 43 56.43 -5.69 20.95
N ARG A 44 57.71 -6.06 21.14
CA ARG A 44 58.52 -5.57 22.28
C ARG A 44 58.90 -4.11 22.11
N GLU A 45 59.41 -3.72 20.95
CA GLU A 45 59.73 -2.32 20.66
C GLU A 45 58.46 -1.46 20.71
N PHE A 46 57.35 -1.95 20.16
CA PHE A 46 56.08 -1.25 20.17
C PHE A 46 55.54 -1.04 21.59
N ILE A 47 55.54 -2.07 22.44
CA ILE A 47 55.10 -1.96 23.84
C ILE A 47 56.04 -1.02 24.61
N ASN A 48 57.36 -1.17 24.49
CA ASN A 48 58.32 -0.32 25.21
C ASN A 48 58.30 1.14 24.73
N ARG A 49 57.90 1.40 23.48
CA ARG A 49 57.71 2.76 22.96
C ARG A 49 56.44 3.43 23.48
N ASN A 50 55.38 2.65 23.71
CA ASN A 50 54.11 3.17 24.24
C ASN A 50 54.06 3.15 25.78
N PHE A 51 54.84 2.27 26.42
CA PHE A 51 54.93 2.08 27.88
C PHE A 51 56.39 1.92 28.31
N PRO A 52 57.17 3.01 28.34
CA PRO A 52 58.60 2.98 28.66
C PRO A 52 58.91 2.70 30.15
N ASP A 53 57.95 2.95 31.06
CA ASP A 53 58.09 2.71 32.50
C ASP A 53 56.79 2.20 33.16
N GLU A 54 56.90 1.70 34.40
CA GLU A 54 55.77 1.20 35.20
C GLU A 54 54.71 2.28 35.52
N GLN A 55 55.08 3.57 35.53
CA GLN A 55 54.11 4.66 35.78
C GLN A 55 53.13 4.82 34.61
N SER A 56 53.57 4.48 33.39
CA SER A 56 52.73 4.44 32.19
C SER A 56 51.58 3.43 32.29
N LEU A 57 51.68 2.42 33.18
CA LEU A 57 50.60 1.45 33.46
C LEU A 57 49.58 1.98 34.49
N GLY A 58 49.90 3.02 35.25
CA GLY A 58 49.01 3.59 36.27
C GLY A 58 47.76 4.27 35.69
N ASP A 59 47.88 4.94 34.54
CA ASP A 59 46.79 5.64 33.84
C ASP A 59 45.89 4.67 33.03
N ILE A 60 46.26 3.39 32.91
CA ILE A 60 45.42 2.38 32.24
C ILE A 60 44.11 2.18 33.00
N GLY A 61 44.13 2.22 34.33
CA GLY A 61 42.90 2.10 35.14
C GLY A 61 41.91 3.24 34.87
N ASP A 62 42.42 4.45 34.75
CA ASP A 62 41.64 5.64 34.43
C ASP A 62 41.15 5.62 32.97
N PHE A 63 42.01 5.19 32.04
CA PHE A 63 41.63 5.01 30.64
C PHE A 63 40.53 3.95 30.46
N VAL A 64 40.67 2.78 31.09
CA VAL A 64 39.65 1.72 31.08
C VAL A 64 38.35 2.22 31.71
N SER A 65 38.43 2.99 32.80
CA SER A 65 37.25 3.59 33.44
C SER A 65 36.56 4.61 32.53
N ARG A 66 37.32 5.46 31.84
CA ARG A 66 36.80 6.40 30.82
C ARG A 66 36.15 5.66 29.66
N LEU A 67 36.80 4.62 29.12
CA LEU A 67 36.28 3.81 28.02
C LEU A 67 34.98 3.11 28.42
N ARG A 68 34.95 2.49 29.61
CA ARG A 68 33.76 1.82 30.16
C ARG A 68 32.63 2.81 30.41
N GLY A 69 32.95 4.04 30.84
CA GLY A 69 32.00 5.15 30.95
C GLY A 69 31.38 5.51 29.60
N ARG A 70 32.20 5.69 28.56
CA ARG A 70 31.72 5.97 27.20
C ARG A 70 30.90 4.84 26.60
N MET A 71 31.27 3.59 26.87
CA MET A 71 30.51 2.41 26.44
C MET A 71 29.14 2.38 27.11
N LYS A 72 29.07 2.67 28.41
CA LYS A 72 27.80 2.76 29.13
C LYS A 72 26.92 3.89 28.59
N GLU A 73 27.47 5.07 28.37
CA GLU A 73 26.74 6.21 27.79
C GLU A 73 26.22 5.89 26.38
N LEU A 74 27.03 5.21 25.56
CA LEU A 74 26.62 4.77 24.24
C LEU A 74 25.51 3.72 24.30
N ASP A 75 25.60 2.74 25.19
CA ASP A 75 24.55 1.73 25.39
C ASP A 75 23.24 2.36 25.86
N ASP A 76 23.31 3.32 26.79
CA ASP A 76 22.14 4.07 27.26
C ASP A 76 21.51 4.87 26.10
N SER A 77 22.34 5.56 25.30
CA SER A 77 21.88 6.29 24.11
C SER A 77 21.29 5.37 23.04
N LEU A 78 21.86 4.18 22.82
CA LEU A 78 21.38 3.22 21.85
C LEU A 78 20.04 2.62 22.29
N SER A 79 19.93 2.27 23.58
CA SER A 79 18.69 1.77 24.17
C SER A 79 17.57 2.79 24.03
N GLN A 80 17.85 4.06 24.31
CA GLN A 80 16.89 5.14 24.15
C GLN A 80 16.49 5.33 22.68
N ALA A 81 17.47 5.42 21.77
CA ALA A 81 17.20 5.58 20.34
C ALA A 81 16.38 4.42 19.77
N SER A 82 16.64 3.18 20.21
CA SER A 82 15.89 1.99 19.82
C SER A 82 14.43 2.05 20.29
N GLN A 83 14.21 2.49 21.54
CA GLN A 83 12.86 2.67 22.08
C GLN A 83 12.09 3.76 21.33
N ASP A 84 12.71 4.93 21.11
CA ASP A 84 12.11 6.04 20.38
C ASP A 84 11.80 5.64 18.93
N GLN A 85 12.69 4.92 18.26
CA GLN A 85 12.47 4.38 16.93
C GLN A 85 11.30 3.40 16.90
N SER A 86 11.18 2.52 17.90
CA SER A 86 10.07 1.57 18.00
C SER A 86 8.73 2.28 18.15
N LEU A 87 8.65 3.28 19.04
CA LEU A 87 7.45 4.09 19.24
C LEU A 87 7.09 4.88 17.97
N ALA A 88 8.06 5.55 17.35
CA ALA A 88 7.85 6.30 16.12
C ALA A 88 7.40 5.39 14.96
N ALA A 89 8.00 4.22 14.82
CA ALA A 89 7.60 3.23 13.82
C ALA A 89 6.17 2.72 14.07
N HIS A 90 5.80 2.48 15.34
CA HIS A 90 4.46 2.06 15.68
C HIS A 90 3.43 3.14 15.32
N GLN A 91 3.71 4.41 15.66
CA GLN A 91 2.83 5.53 15.31
C GLN A 91 2.70 5.68 13.80
N ALA A 92 3.82 5.64 13.06
CA ALA A 92 3.79 5.73 11.60
C ALA A 92 2.95 4.62 10.96
N LEU A 93 2.96 3.40 11.53
CA LEU A 93 2.11 2.30 11.06
C LEU A 93 0.62 2.55 11.31
N LEU A 94 0.26 3.18 12.43
CA LEU A 94 -1.12 3.56 12.71
C LEU A 94 -1.59 4.63 11.72
N ASP A 95 -0.78 5.67 11.52
CA ASP A 95 -1.08 6.77 10.59
C ASP A 95 -1.22 6.24 9.15
N LEU A 96 -0.34 5.32 8.72
CA LEU A 96 -0.44 4.70 7.40
C LEU A 96 -1.72 3.87 7.26
N LYS A 97 -2.14 3.15 8.31
CA LYS A 97 -3.39 2.38 8.28
C LYS A 97 -4.58 3.31 8.15
N GLU A 98 -4.62 4.40 8.89
CA GLU A 98 -5.70 5.40 8.83
C GLU A 98 -5.74 6.11 7.47
N ALA A 99 -4.60 6.57 6.97
CA ALA A 99 -4.52 7.20 5.65
C ALA A 99 -4.96 6.24 4.53
N LYS A 100 -4.61 4.95 4.66
CA LYS A 100 -5.03 3.91 3.71
C LYS A 100 -6.54 3.67 3.76
N THR A 101 -7.14 3.55 4.94
CA THR A 101 -8.59 3.36 5.04
C THR A 101 -9.34 4.58 4.54
N ALA A 102 -8.93 5.79 4.90
CA ALA A 102 -9.52 7.03 4.41
C ALA A 102 -9.46 7.13 2.87
N SER A 103 -8.29 6.83 2.28
CA SER A 103 -8.12 6.83 0.82
C SER A 103 -9.00 5.80 0.13
N GLN A 104 -9.09 4.59 0.69
CA GLN A 104 -9.97 3.54 0.18
C GLN A 104 -11.44 3.97 0.23
N GLN A 105 -11.90 4.52 1.36
CA GLN A 105 -13.28 5.00 1.52
C GLN A 105 -13.64 6.13 0.54
N LEU A 106 -12.72 7.07 0.29
CA LEU A 106 -12.94 8.12 -0.70
C LEU A 106 -13.07 7.55 -2.12
N SER A 107 -12.18 6.63 -2.49
CA SER A 107 -12.18 6.03 -3.82
C SER A 107 -13.46 5.24 -4.11
N THR A 108 -13.95 4.47 -3.14
CA THR A 108 -15.21 3.71 -3.27
C THR A 108 -16.40 4.65 -3.32
N ARG A 109 -16.45 5.68 -2.48
CA ARG A 109 -17.55 6.65 -2.50
C ARG A 109 -17.63 7.43 -3.82
N SER A 110 -16.51 7.89 -4.38
CA SER A 110 -16.50 8.63 -5.66
C SER A 110 -17.06 7.76 -6.78
N THR A 111 -16.55 6.54 -6.91
CA THR A 111 -16.96 5.60 -7.97
C THR A 111 -18.42 5.19 -7.87
N ILE A 112 -18.92 4.92 -6.66
CA ILE A 112 -20.35 4.63 -6.43
C ILE A 112 -21.21 5.84 -6.83
N SER A 113 -20.79 7.05 -6.46
CA SER A 113 -21.53 8.27 -6.80
C SER A 113 -21.59 8.54 -8.30
N GLU A 114 -20.50 8.33 -9.02
CA GLU A 114 -20.44 8.49 -10.49
C GLU A 114 -21.37 7.48 -11.18
N LEU A 115 -21.34 6.22 -10.74
CA LEU A 115 -22.23 5.18 -11.24
C LEU A 115 -23.71 5.51 -10.96
N ASP A 116 -24.02 6.01 -9.77
CA ASP A 116 -25.38 6.41 -9.40
C ASP A 116 -25.89 7.57 -10.25
N TYR A 117 -25.03 8.55 -10.55
CA TYR A 117 -25.37 9.66 -11.45
C TYR A 117 -25.71 9.15 -12.85
N ALA A 118 -24.85 8.29 -13.41
CA ALA A 118 -25.09 7.67 -14.71
C ALA A 118 -26.40 6.86 -14.73
N LYS A 119 -26.64 6.05 -13.70
CA LYS A 119 -27.87 5.26 -13.57
C LYS A 119 -29.12 6.13 -13.51
N ARG A 120 -29.13 7.20 -12.70
CA ARG A 120 -30.26 8.14 -12.61
C ARG A 120 -30.51 8.84 -13.93
N HIS A 121 -29.44 9.24 -14.63
CA HIS A 121 -29.55 9.86 -15.94
C HIS A 121 -30.22 8.91 -16.94
N LEU A 122 -29.76 7.65 -17.00
CA LEU A 122 -30.37 6.62 -17.85
C LEU A 122 -31.84 6.36 -17.49
N GLN A 123 -32.18 6.30 -16.20
CA GLN A 123 -33.57 6.14 -15.75
C GLN A 123 -34.46 7.31 -16.17
N THR A 124 -33.92 8.53 -16.15
CA THR A 124 -34.63 9.74 -16.59
C THR A 124 -34.87 9.69 -18.10
N THR A 125 -33.84 9.35 -18.89
CA THR A 125 -33.94 9.19 -20.34
C THR A 125 -34.92 8.08 -20.72
N LEU A 126 -34.91 6.95 -20.02
CA LEU A 126 -35.88 5.86 -20.24
C LEU A 126 -37.31 6.34 -19.97
N THR A 127 -37.52 7.08 -18.88
CA THR A 127 -38.84 7.64 -18.56
C THR A 127 -39.30 8.63 -19.63
N ALA A 128 -38.41 9.49 -20.10
CA ALA A 128 -38.70 10.42 -21.19
C ALA A 128 -39.06 9.67 -22.48
N LEU A 129 -38.28 8.65 -22.85
CA LEU A 129 -38.54 7.81 -24.02
C LEU A 129 -39.90 7.10 -23.93
N LYS A 130 -40.25 6.56 -22.76
CA LYS A 130 -41.58 5.97 -22.54
C LYS A 130 -42.70 6.98 -22.75
N ARG A 131 -42.53 8.22 -22.28
CA ARG A 131 -43.50 9.30 -22.52
C ARG A 131 -43.61 9.65 -24.00
N LEU A 132 -42.48 9.74 -24.71
CA LEU A 132 -42.47 9.96 -26.15
C LEU A 132 -43.17 8.83 -26.91
N HIS A 133 -42.91 7.58 -26.54
CA HIS A 133 -43.60 6.42 -27.11
C HIS A 133 -45.12 6.48 -26.89
N MET A 134 -45.56 6.84 -25.68
CA MET A 134 -46.99 7.04 -25.40
C MET A 134 -47.59 8.16 -26.26
N LEU A 135 -46.86 9.25 -26.51
CA LEU A 135 -47.32 10.34 -27.38
C LEU A 135 -47.42 9.92 -28.84
N VAL A 136 -46.44 9.18 -29.37
CA VAL A 136 -46.47 8.65 -30.73
C VAL A 136 -47.71 7.78 -30.93
N ASN A 137 -47.95 6.82 -30.03
CA ASN A 137 -49.12 5.95 -30.11
C ASN A 137 -50.44 6.74 -30.03
N ALA A 138 -50.51 7.80 -29.22
CA ALA A 138 -51.70 8.65 -29.12
C ALA A 138 -51.94 9.44 -30.42
N VAL A 139 -50.88 9.94 -31.05
CA VAL A 139 -50.96 10.61 -32.36
C VAL A 139 -51.46 9.64 -33.43
N ASP A 140 -50.91 8.42 -33.50
CA ASP A 140 -51.37 7.38 -34.45
C ASP A 140 -52.87 7.07 -34.29
N GLN A 141 -53.34 6.96 -33.03
CA GLN A 141 -54.76 6.75 -32.73
C GLN A 141 -55.63 7.94 -33.20
N LEU A 142 -55.19 9.17 -32.97
CA LEU A 142 -55.93 10.37 -33.40
C LEU A 142 -55.97 10.50 -34.92
N GLU A 143 -54.89 10.18 -35.62
CA GLU A 143 -54.84 10.17 -37.07
C GLU A 143 -55.79 9.13 -37.67
N PHE A 144 -55.85 7.94 -37.07
CA PHE A 144 -56.80 6.89 -37.45
C PHE A 144 -58.25 7.36 -37.28
N MET A 145 -58.61 7.88 -36.09
CA MET A 145 -59.96 8.39 -35.81
C MET A 145 -60.36 9.55 -36.73
N SER A 146 -59.42 10.45 -37.01
CA SER A 146 -59.63 11.59 -37.90
C SER A 146 -59.85 11.15 -39.35
N SER A 147 -59.02 10.24 -39.85
CA SER A 147 -59.16 9.65 -41.18
C SER A 147 -60.50 8.94 -41.33
N GLN A 148 -60.87 8.11 -40.36
CA GLN A 148 -62.16 7.42 -40.35
C GLN A 148 -63.34 8.42 -40.37
N ARG A 149 -63.29 9.50 -39.59
CA ARG A 149 -64.31 10.56 -39.60
C ARG A 149 -64.42 11.26 -40.97
N ARG A 150 -63.30 11.51 -41.65
CA ARG A 150 -63.30 12.09 -43.01
C ARG A 150 -63.99 11.15 -43.99
N THR A 151 -63.69 9.86 -43.95
CA THR A 151 -64.31 8.84 -44.79
C THR A 151 -65.82 8.78 -44.57
N TRP A 152 -66.28 8.69 -43.30
CA TRP A 152 -67.71 8.69 -42.99
C TRP A 152 -68.43 9.93 -43.53
N ARG A 153 -67.81 11.12 -43.45
CA ARG A 153 -68.39 12.34 -44.03
C ARG A 153 -68.45 12.28 -45.55
N THR A 154 -67.40 11.85 -46.22
CA THR A 154 -67.40 11.76 -47.69
C THR A 154 -68.42 10.76 -48.20
N ASP A 155 -68.63 9.66 -47.48
CA ASP A 155 -69.61 8.63 -47.85
C ASP A 155 -71.05 9.11 -47.60
N LEU A 156 -71.30 9.81 -46.49
CA LEU A 156 -72.58 10.50 -46.23
C LEU A 156 -72.90 11.56 -47.31
N CYS A 157 -71.91 12.34 -47.75
CA CYS A 157 -72.08 13.29 -48.85
C CYS A 157 -72.35 12.59 -50.19
N ARG A 158 -71.76 11.43 -50.44
CA ARG A 158 -71.98 10.65 -51.67
C ARG A 158 -73.36 9.99 -51.73
N LEU A 159 -73.95 9.67 -50.57
CA LEU A 159 -75.29 9.08 -50.45
C LEU A 159 -76.42 10.12 -50.47
N SER A 160 -76.11 11.43 -50.37
CA SER A 160 -77.08 12.52 -50.36
C SER A 160 -77.25 13.24 -51.72
N VAL A 161 -76.63 12.71 -52.78
CA VAL A 161 -76.80 13.12 -54.19
C VAL A 161 -77.46 11.97 -54.93
#